data_AF-A0A5J5C7H5-F1
#
_entry.id   AF-A0A5J5C7H5-F1
#
_cell.length_a   1.000
_cell.length_b   1.000
_cell.length_c   1.000
_cell.angle_alpha   90.00
_cell.angle_beta   90.00
_cell.angle_gamma   90.00
#
_symmetry.space_group_name_H-M   'P 1'
#
loop_
_entity.id
_entity.type
_entity.pdbx_description
1 polymer ?
#
loop_
_entity_poly.entity_id
_entity_poly.type
_entity_poly.pdbx_seq_one_letter_code
_entity_poly.pdbx_strand_id
1 'polypeptide(L)'
;MDGAPYLRKIDLKLYKSYPDLLKALENMFNCTFGTYSEREGYNGSDYAPIYEDKDGDWMLVGDVSWEMFITSCKRLRIMKASEARGLGCV
;
A
#
# COMPACT_ATOMS: atom_id res chain seq x y z
N MET A 1 -1.85 -0.27 -18.33
CA MET A 1 -1.08 -1.50 -18.64
C MET A 1 -0.81 -2.14 -17.29
N ASP A 2 -1.80 -2.88 -16.80
CA ASP A 2 -1.79 -3.36 -15.43
C ASP A 2 -0.99 -4.65 -15.38
N GLY A 3 0.07 -4.64 -14.57
CA GLY A 3 1.07 -5.70 -14.46
C GLY A 3 0.46 -7.07 -14.14
N ALA A 4 1.32 -8.09 -14.20
CA ALA A 4 0.93 -9.48 -14.02
C ALA A 4 0.05 -9.67 -12.78
N PRO A 5 -1.11 -10.34 -12.89
CA PRO A 5 -1.99 -10.57 -11.76
C PRO A 5 -1.28 -11.46 -10.75
N TYR A 6 -0.79 -10.87 -9.66
CA TYR A 6 -0.31 -11.62 -8.51
C TYR A 6 -1.52 -12.15 -7.74
N LEU A 7 -1.90 -13.40 -8.00
CA LEU A 7 -2.95 -14.15 -7.29
C LEU A 7 -2.48 -14.62 -5.90
N ARG A 8 -1.92 -13.72 -5.09
CA ARG A 8 -1.61 -14.00 -3.68
C ARG A 8 -2.62 -13.32 -2.77
N LYS A 9 -3.34 -14.13 -1.99
CA LYS A 9 -4.09 -13.63 -0.84
C LYS A 9 -3.11 -13.45 0.32
N ILE A 10 -3.11 -12.27 0.90
CA ILE A 10 -2.33 -11.95 2.10
C ILE A 10 -3.32 -11.76 3.24
N ASP A 11 -3.14 -12.50 4.33
CA ASP A 11 -3.94 -12.30 5.54
C ASP A 11 -3.37 -11.12 6.33
N LEU A 12 -4.03 -9.97 6.24
CA LEU A 12 -3.64 -8.75 6.97
C LEU A 12 -3.62 -8.95 8.50
N LYS A 13 -4.43 -9.89 9.01
CA LYS A 13 -4.50 -10.26 10.43
C LYS A 13 -3.23 -10.90 10.97
N LEU A 14 -2.34 -11.39 10.10
CA LEU A 14 -1.04 -11.94 10.51
C LEU A 14 -0.04 -10.85 10.89
N TYR A 15 -0.27 -9.62 10.42
CA TYR A 15 0.58 -8.47 10.70
C TYR A 15 -0.01 -7.66 11.85
N LYS A 16 0.86 -7.05 12.65
CA LYS A 16 0.45 -6.23 13.81
C LYS A 16 0.66 -4.74 13.60
N SER A 17 1.43 -4.37 12.57
CA SER A 17 1.86 -3.00 12.31
C SER A 17 2.16 -2.81 10.83
N TYR A 18 2.13 -1.55 10.37
CA TYR A 18 2.53 -1.18 9.00
C TYR A 18 3.94 -1.63 8.60
N PRO A 19 4.99 -1.50 9.45
CA PRO A 19 6.33 -1.92 9.08
C PRO A 19 6.43 -3.42 8.77
N ASP A 20 5.70 -4.27 9.50
CA ASP A 20 5.66 -5.72 9.25
C ASP A 20 4.99 -6.04 7.91
N LEU A 21 3.87 -5.36 7.62
CA LEU A 21 3.19 -5.49 6.34
C LEU A 21 4.08 -5.04 5.18
N LEU A 22 4.68 -3.85 5.29
CA LEU A 22 5.57 -3.30 4.27
C LEU A 22 6.73 -4.25 4.01
N LYS A 23 7.41 -4.72 5.05
CA LYS A 23 8.52 -5.68 4.91
C LYS A 23 8.11 -6.98 4.24
N ALA A 24 6.91 -7.48 4.53
CA ALA A 24 6.38 -8.66 3.85
C ALA A 24 6.07 -8.38 2.37
N LEU A 25 5.52 -7.22 2.05
CA LEU A 25 5.29 -6.78 0.68
C LEU A 25 6.62 -6.60 -0.08
N GLU A 26 7.65 -6.04 0.57
CA GLU A 26 8.98 -5.88 -0.05
C GLU A 26 9.54 -7.24 -0.44
N ASN A 27 9.43 -8.23 0.45
CA ASN A 27 9.87 -9.60 0.19
C ASN A 27 8.99 -10.32 -0.85
N MET A 28 7.69 -10.07 -0.89
CA MET A 28 6.77 -10.72 -1.83
C MET A 28 6.90 -10.19 -3.26
N PHE A 29 7.12 -8.88 -3.41
CA PHE A 29 7.20 -8.17 -4.69
C PHE A 29 8.63 -7.86 -5.12
N ASN A 30 9.62 -8.18 -4.28
CA ASN A 30 11.03 -7.88 -4.49
C ASN A 30 11.25 -6.40 -4.86
N CYS A 31 10.52 -5.52 -4.19
CA CYS A 31 10.51 -4.07 -4.39
C CYS A 31 10.84 -3.39 -3.06
N THR A 32 11.44 -2.20 -3.10
CA THR A 32 11.73 -1.40 -1.90
C THR A 32 10.65 -0.33 -1.78
N PHE A 33 10.06 -0.18 -0.60
CA PHE A 33 9.14 0.93 -0.32
C PHE A 33 9.87 2.02 0.47
N GLY A 34 9.71 3.27 0.03
CA GLY A 34 10.27 4.43 0.72
C GLY A 34 9.54 4.71 2.04
N THR A 35 9.96 5.78 2.70
CA THR A 35 9.24 6.27 3.87
C THR A 35 7.96 6.98 3.42
N TYR A 36 6.82 6.57 3.98
CA TYR A 36 5.57 7.30 3.82
C TYR A 36 5.71 8.70 4.44
N SER A 37 5.39 9.73 3.65
CA SER A 37 5.35 11.12 4.06
C SER A 37 4.01 11.73 3.66
N GLU A 38 3.30 12.37 4.59
CA GLU A 38 1.96 12.95 4.31
C GLU A 38 1.96 13.97 3.16
N ARG A 39 3.09 14.66 2.92
CA ARG A 39 3.21 15.67 1.85
C ARG A 39 3.53 15.12 0.46
N GLU A 40 4.18 13.97 0.39
CA GLU A 40 4.75 13.46 -0.87
C GLU A 40 4.42 11.98 -1.14
N GLY A 41 3.70 11.32 -0.22
CA GLY A 41 3.50 9.89 -0.20
C GLY A 41 4.80 9.13 0.08
N TYR A 42 4.95 7.97 -0.57
CA TYR A 42 6.17 7.16 -0.50
C TYR A 42 7.29 7.82 -1.32
N ASN A 43 8.15 8.60 -0.67
CA ASN A 43 9.27 9.27 -1.33
C ASN A 43 10.56 8.45 -1.19
N GLY A 44 11.31 8.27 -2.29
CA GLY A 44 12.55 7.48 -2.33
C GLY A 44 12.43 6.05 -2.87
N SER A 45 11.25 5.62 -3.32
CA SER A 45 11.06 4.35 -4.02
C SER A 45 10.34 4.53 -5.36
N ASP A 46 10.61 3.66 -6.33
CA ASP A 46 9.88 3.62 -7.60
C ASP A 46 8.44 3.11 -7.44
N TYR A 47 8.11 2.52 -6.28
CA TYR A 47 6.82 1.88 -6.02
C TYR A 47 6.14 2.44 -4.77
N ALA A 48 4.82 2.50 -4.82
CA ALA A 48 3.96 2.89 -3.71
C ALA A 48 2.85 1.84 -3.51
N PRO A 49 2.65 1.36 -2.27
CA PRO A 49 1.55 0.48 -1.92
C PRO A 49 0.26 1.29 -1.66
N ILE A 50 -0.80 0.91 -2.35
CA ILE A 50 -2.16 1.45 -2.18
C ILE A 50 -3.14 0.34 -1.82
N TYR A 51 -4.24 0.72 -1.20
CA TYR A 51 -5.32 -0.19 -0.89
C TYR A 51 -6.68 0.40 -1.28
N GLU A 52 -7.58 -0.48 -1.69
CA GLU A 52 -9.00 -0.17 -1.90
C GLU A 52 -9.71 -0.38 -0.56
N ASP A 53 -10.39 0.65 -0.08
CA ASP A 53 -11.13 0.60 1.18
C ASP A 53 -12.53 -0.02 1.02
N LYS A 54 -13.39 0.15 2.03
CA LYS A 54 -14.74 -0.39 2.00
C LYS A 54 -15.67 0.37 1.04
N ASP A 55 -15.39 1.64 0.78
CA ASP A 55 -16.19 2.52 -0.07
C ASP A 55 -15.75 2.42 -1.55
N GLY A 56 -14.62 1.77 -1.80
CA GLY A 56 -14.06 1.56 -3.14
C GLY A 56 -13.02 2.61 -3.53
N ASP A 57 -12.60 3.44 -2.57
CA ASP A 57 -11.61 4.48 -2.76
C ASP A 57 -10.20 3.91 -2.60
N TRP A 58 -9.29 4.34 -3.48
CA TRP A 58 -7.89 3.97 -3.42
C TRP A 58 -7.13 4.94 -2.53
N MET A 59 -6.60 4.44 -1.42
CA MET A 59 -5.81 5.20 -0.45
C MET A 59 -4.38 4.67 -0.35
N LEU A 60 -3.45 5.49 0.15
CA LEU A 60 -2.08 5.06 0.42
C LEU A 60 -2.05 4.23 1.70
N VAL A 61 -1.31 3.12 1.67
CA VAL A 61 -1.07 2.35 2.90
C VAL A 61 -0.34 3.25 3.89
N GLY A 62 -0.94 3.52 5.05
CA GLY A 62 -0.42 4.46 6.04
C GLY A 62 -1.29 5.69 6.30
N ASP A 63 -2.26 6.01 5.44
CA ASP A 63 -3.15 7.18 5.61
C ASP A 63 -4.06 7.08 6.86
N VAL A 64 -4.42 5.86 7.27
CA VAL A 64 -5.35 5.60 8.39
C VAL A 64 -4.68 4.80 9.50
N SER A 65 -5.33 4.69 10.67
CA SER A 65 -4.86 3.80 11.74
C SER A 65 -4.84 2.33 11.29
N TRP A 66 -3.87 1.56 11.79
CA TRP A 66 -3.71 0.13 11.45
C TRP A 66 -4.98 -0.70 11.63
N GLU A 67 -5.74 -0.45 12.70
CA GLU A 67 -7.02 -1.14 12.97
C GLU A 67 -8.08 -0.83 11.90
N MET A 68 -8.17 0.43 11.46
CA MET A 68 -9.06 0.85 10.37
C MET A 68 -8.63 0.26 9.04
N PHE A 69 -7.32 0.18 8.80
CA PHE A 69 -6.77 -0.43 7.59
C PHE A 69 -7.11 -1.92 7.50
N ILE A 70 -6.90 -2.73 8.55
CA ILE A 70 -7.23 -4.17 8.51
C ILE A 70 -8.73 -4.40 8.28
N THR A 71 -9.58 -3.54 8.82
CA THR A 71 -11.04 -3.69 8.72
C THR A 71 -11.61 -3.18 7.40
N SER A 72 -10.97 -2.17 6.80
CA SER A 72 -11.47 -1.51 5.58
C SER A 72 -10.79 -2.01 4.30
N CYS A 73 -9.57 -2.54 4.38
CA CYS A 73 -8.82 -2.97 3.19
C CYS A 73 -9.47 -4.17 2.50
N LYS A 74 -9.98 -3.93 1.28
CA LYS A 74 -10.55 -4.95 0.39
C LYS A 74 -9.53 -5.50 -0.60
N ARG A 75 -8.71 -4.62 -1.17
CA ARG A 75 -7.70 -4.98 -2.18
C ARG A 75 -6.43 -4.21 -1.92
N LEU A 76 -5.30 -4.86 -2.14
CA LEU A 76 -4.00 -4.23 -2.08
C LEU A 76 -3.39 -4.22 -3.48
N ARG A 77 -2.81 -3.09 -3.86
CA ARG A 77 -2.15 -2.92 -5.16
C ARG A 77 -0.84 -2.17 -4.96
N ILE A 78 0.18 -2.58 -5.69
CA ILE A 78 1.44 -1.85 -5.77
C ILE A 78 1.52 -1.26 -7.17
N MET A 79 1.76 0.04 -7.24
CA MET A 79 1.95 0.75 -8.50
C MET A 79 3.16 1.65 -8.40
N LYS A 80 3.54 2.29 -9.52
CA LYS A 80 4.68 3.21 -9.48
C LYS A 80 4.37 4.40 -8.60
N ALA A 81 5.34 4.85 -7.81
CA ALA A 81 5.19 6.03 -6.96
C ALA A 81 4.83 7.28 -7.78
N SER A 82 5.31 7.37 -9.02
CA SER A 82 4.92 8.43 -9.97
C SER A 82 3.44 8.42 -10.33
N GLU A 83 2.80 7.26 -10.41
CA GLU A 83 1.36 7.10 -10.65
C GLU A 83 0.55 7.33 -9.36
N ALA A 84 1.15 7.03 -8.20
CA ALA A 84 0.54 7.19 -6.88
C ALA A 84 0.44 8.63 -6.38
N ARG A 85 1.21 9.56 -6.97
CA ARG A 85 1.17 10.99 -6.62
C ARG A 85 -0.22 11.63 -6.77
N GLY A 86 -1.12 11.04 -7.57
CA GLY A 86 -2.50 11.51 -7.71
C GLY A 86 -3.47 11.05 -6.61
N LEU A 87 -3.04 10.17 -5.70
CA LEU A 87 -3.87 9.62 -4.62
C LEU A 87 -3.52 10.16 -3.23
N GLY A 88 -2.41 10.88 -3.09
CA GLY A 88 -2.11 11.60 -1.85
C GLY A 88 -3.03 12.81 -1.71
N CYS A 89 -3.55 13.06 -0.50
CA CYS A 89 -4.28 14.29 -0.20
C CYS A 89 -3.42 15.52 -0.53
N VAL A 90 -4.01 16.45 -1.28
CA VAL A 90 -3.56 17.86 -1.38
C VAL A 90 -3.79 18.57 -0.06
#